data_AF-A0A7C3A550-F1
#
_entry.id   AF-A0A7C3A550-F1
#
_cell.length_a   1.000
_cell.length_b   1.000
_cell.length_c   1.000
_cell.angle_alpha   90.00
_cell.angle_beta   90.00
_cell.angle_gamma   90.00
#
_symmetry.space_group_name_H-M   'P 1'
#
loop_
_entity.id
_entity.type
_entity.pdbx_description
1 polymer ?
#
loop_
_entity_poly.entity_id
_entity_poly.type
_entity_poly.pdbx_seq_one_letter_code
_entity_poly.pdbx_strand_id
1 'polypeptide(L)'
;MNVILIISDTFRRDNLSCYGGDLAHTPSLDRFASEAILFENAYCLSFPTVPNRNDILTGRATFTYKPWSPLDPKEITLQDTLNKAGVLTSLIVDTPHPFAPGFNYQRGFQGWELIRGQEHDRWKTAPSDVKLPCDPNKLRNPYGTVIQYLKNVSWRKHESDYFVARTMRTAIEWLEENYASRFFLYVDTFDPHEPWDPPKHYVDMFDPDYDGEEVIYPRYDRWREFLSEKELQHCRALYAAEATMVDRWIGLLLERIESLGLMKNTVVIFTTDHGFYLGEHGYIGKSLIRENYHQSIPLYPEVSAIPLIMYVPGMEGKRIKALVQSIDLMPTILDFMEVEIPPTVQGYSLKPLIEGKANKVRDVAIASPTLSSRGIKVPHPTNRATITDGEWMLIYGSQVEKVEGAEMTEMVDSIKRRVAAIEEKPLAPELYYLPEDPGCERNLFEENHDKAKEIHAQFVEFLERCEVPEEHLRFFRYI
;
A
#
# COMPACT_ATOMS: atom_id res chain seq x y z
N MET A 1 11.04 -19.49 -15.97
CA MET A 1 11.27 -18.47 -14.93
C MET A 1 10.20 -18.63 -13.86
N ASN A 2 10.57 -18.46 -12.60
CA ASN A 2 9.66 -18.34 -11.46
C ASN A 2 9.51 -16.86 -11.08
N VAL A 3 8.46 -16.54 -10.34
CA VAL A 3 8.28 -15.19 -9.79
C VAL A 3 7.85 -15.29 -8.33
N ILE A 4 8.48 -14.49 -7.47
CA ILE A 4 8.07 -14.27 -6.08
C ILE A 4 7.73 -12.79 -5.94
N LEU A 5 6.49 -12.50 -5.56
CA LEU A 5 6.04 -11.15 -5.21
C LEU A 5 5.87 -11.07 -3.69
N ILE A 6 6.62 -10.17 -3.06
CA ILE A 6 6.55 -9.86 -1.64
C ILE A 6 5.94 -8.46 -1.51
N ILE A 7 4.80 -8.37 -0.82
CA ILE A 7 4.19 -7.09 -0.47
C ILE A 7 4.11 -6.97 1.03
N SER A 8 4.57 -5.84 1.55
CA SER A 8 4.42 -5.45 2.95
C SER A 8 3.53 -4.22 3.01
N ASP A 9 2.35 -4.36 3.63
CA ASP A 9 1.33 -3.32 3.67
C ASP A 9 1.81 -2.10 4.45
N THR A 10 1.54 -0.91 3.91
CA THR A 10 1.84 0.36 4.59
C THR A 10 3.34 0.60 4.83
N PHE A 11 4.26 -0.16 4.21
CA PHE A 11 5.71 0.05 4.35
C PHE A 11 6.16 1.31 3.61
N ARG A 12 6.58 2.34 4.36
CA ARG A 12 7.01 3.63 3.83
C ARG A 12 8.31 3.53 3.04
N ARG A 13 8.33 4.10 1.84
CA ARG A 13 9.53 4.13 0.97
C ARG A 13 10.70 4.84 1.65
N ASP A 14 10.42 5.95 2.30
CA ASP A 14 11.37 6.80 3.01
C ASP A 14 11.78 6.24 4.38
N ASN A 15 11.45 4.98 4.68
CA ASN A 15 12.02 4.24 5.81
C ASN A 15 13.12 3.25 5.40
N LEU A 16 13.33 3.06 4.09
CA LEU A 16 14.40 2.22 3.57
C LEU A 16 15.65 3.08 3.32
N SER A 17 16.81 2.66 3.85
CA SER A 17 18.06 3.41 3.64
C SER A 17 18.48 3.42 2.17
N CYS A 18 18.16 2.38 1.40
CA CYS A 18 18.32 2.37 -0.05
C CYS A 18 17.45 3.40 -0.77
N TYR A 19 16.45 4.01 -0.14
CA TYR A 19 15.72 5.17 -0.67
C TYR A 19 16.10 6.50 0.00
N GLY A 20 17.13 6.49 0.87
CA GLY A 20 17.59 7.65 1.62
C GLY A 20 16.89 7.86 2.96
N GLY A 21 16.06 6.90 3.40
CA GLY A 21 15.40 6.91 4.69
C GLY A 21 16.33 6.57 5.86
N ASP A 22 15.96 7.00 7.07
CA ASP A 22 16.73 6.73 8.29
C ASP A 22 15.85 6.37 9.50
N LEU A 23 14.52 6.32 9.34
CA LEU A 23 13.61 6.05 10.44
C LEU A 23 13.68 4.60 10.95
N ALA A 24 13.86 3.61 10.07
CA ALA A 24 13.92 2.19 10.43
C ALA A 24 15.26 1.55 10.04
N HIS A 25 15.64 0.45 10.70
CA HIS A 25 16.86 -0.28 10.38
C HIS A 25 16.57 -1.43 9.39
N THR A 26 16.96 -1.27 8.12
CA THR A 26 16.52 -2.15 7.02
C THR A 26 17.67 -2.80 6.21
N PRO A 27 18.65 -3.46 6.88
CA PRO A 27 19.85 -3.96 6.20
C PRO A 27 19.57 -5.08 5.18
N SER A 28 18.50 -5.87 5.34
CA SER A 28 18.22 -7.00 4.46
C SER A 28 17.68 -6.53 3.11
N LEU A 29 16.73 -5.59 3.13
CA LEU A 29 16.18 -4.94 1.95
C LEU A 29 17.21 -4.04 1.28
N ASP A 30 18.08 -3.37 2.04
CA ASP A 30 19.18 -2.59 1.48
C ASP A 30 20.20 -3.48 0.74
N ARG A 31 20.55 -4.64 1.32
CA ARG A 31 21.38 -5.65 0.65
C ARG A 31 20.70 -6.15 -0.62
N PHE A 32 19.43 -6.52 -0.55
CA PHE A 32 18.65 -6.95 -1.70
C PHE A 32 18.63 -5.89 -2.81
N ALA A 33 18.39 -4.62 -2.45
CA ALA A 33 18.40 -3.50 -3.37
C ALA A 33 19.75 -3.30 -4.08
N SER A 34 20.86 -3.59 -3.41
CA SER A 34 22.21 -3.41 -3.98
C SER A 34 22.50 -4.34 -5.17
N GLU A 35 21.80 -5.47 -5.26
CA GLU A 35 21.92 -6.46 -6.33
C GLU A 35 20.70 -6.48 -7.27
N ALA A 36 19.73 -5.60 -7.03
CA ALA A 36 18.44 -5.58 -7.72
C ALA A 36 18.23 -4.30 -8.54
N ILE A 37 17.15 -4.31 -9.33
CA ILE A 37 16.64 -3.11 -9.99
C ILE A 37 15.80 -2.33 -8.99
N LEU A 38 16.24 -1.12 -8.64
CA LEU A 38 15.49 -0.20 -7.78
C LEU A 38 14.81 0.87 -8.64
N PHE A 39 13.48 0.98 -8.53
CA PHE A 39 12.73 2.04 -9.19
C PHE A 39 12.60 3.24 -8.26
N GLU A 40 13.13 4.40 -8.66
CA GLU A 40 13.14 5.62 -7.84
C GLU A 40 11.74 6.27 -7.77
N ASN A 41 11.01 6.21 -8.88
CA ASN A 41 9.73 6.87 -9.08
C ASN A 41 8.58 5.85 -9.22
N ALA A 42 8.42 5.01 -8.19
CA ALA A 42 7.30 4.09 -8.07
C ALA A 42 6.20 4.70 -7.18
N TYR A 43 4.95 4.65 -7.66
CA TYR A 43 3.79 5.19 -6.97
C TYR A 43 2.66 4.17 -6.89
N CYS A 44 1.89 4.19 -5.80
CA CYS A 44 0.63 3.46 -5.75
C CYS A 44 -0.36 4.02 -6.79
N LEU A 45 -1.37 3.23 -7.18
CA LEU A 45 -2.39 3.66 -8.13
C LEU A 45 -3.73 3.86 -7.42
N SER A 46 -4.43 2.79 -7.11
CA SER A 46 -5.65 2.86 -6.32
C SER A 46 -5.32 2.76 -4.85
N PHE A 47 -5.95 3.61 -4.07
CA PHE A 47 -5.82 3.68 -2.61
C PHE A 47 -7.17 3.35 -1.95
N PRO A 48 -7.22 2.65 -0.80
CA PRO A 48 -6.11 2.09 -0.01
C PRO A 48 -5.84 0.61 -0.37
N THR A 49 -5.48 -0.23 0.61
CA THR A 49 -5.11 -1.65 0.49
C THR A 49 -5.90 -2.48 -0.50
N VAL A 50 -7.22 -2.69 -0.30
CA VAL A 50 -7.99 -3.61 -1.17
C VAL A 50 -8.03 -3.14 -2.63
N PRO A 51 -8.31 -1.85 -2.93
CA PRO A 51 -8.17 -1.33 -4.29
C PRO A 51 -6.78 -1.56 -4.90
N ASN A 52 -5.70 -1.35 -4.13
CA ASN A 52 -4.33 -1.61 -4.62
C ASN A 52 -4.11 -3.10 -4.95
N ARG A 53 -4.53 -4.01 -4.06
CA ARG A 53 -4.46 -5.46 -4.31
C ARG A 53 -5.24 -5.84 -5.57
N ASN A 54 -6.37 -5.19 -5.82
CA ASN A 54 -7.12 -5.38 -7.05
C ASN A 54 -6.34 -4.87 -8.29
N ASP A 55 -5.67 -3.73 -8.22
CA ASP A 55 -4.81 -3.25 -9.31
C ASP A 55 -3.72 -4.26 -9.67
N ILE A 56 -3.06 -4.82 -8.66
CA ILE A 56 -1.97 -5.78 -8.83
C ILE A 56 -2.48 -7.08 -9.45
N LEU A 57 -3.61 -7.59 -8.98
CA LEU A 57 -4.14 -8.88 -9.46
C LEU A 57 -4.86 -8.76 -10.80
N THR A 58 -5.29 -7.58 -11.23
CA THR A 58 -6.09 -7.42 -12.47
C THR A 58 -5.39 -6.61 -13.54
N GLY A 59 -4.34 -5.87 -13.18
CA GLY A 59 -3.66 -4.93 -14.07
C GLY A 59 -4.57 -3.80 -14.52
N ARG A 60 -5.63 -3.46 -13.76
CA ARG A 60 -6.62 -2.41 -14.09
C ARG A 60 -6.64 -1.32 -13.04
N ALA A 61 -7.00 -0.10 -13.42
CA ALA A 61 -7.06 1.05 -12.53
C ALA A 61 -8.35 1.06 -11.69
N THR A 62 -8.35 0.36 -10.56
CA THR A 62 -9.54 0.10 -9.74
C THR A 62 -10.28 1.36 -9.33
N PHE A 63 -9.57 2.43 -8.98
CA PHE A 63 -10.17 3.70 -8.53
C PHE A 63 -11.10 4.35 -9.55
N THR A 64 -11.04 3.95 -10.83
CA THR A 64 -11.87 4.49 -11.92
C THR A 64 -13.22 3.80 -12.08
N TYR A 65 -13.41 2.62 -11.46
CA TYR A 65 -14.65 1.86 -11.61
C TYR A 65 -15.18 1.18 -10.34
N LYS A 66 -14.43 1.15 -9.25
CA LYS A 66 -14.78 0.33 -8.07
C LYS A 66 -14.23 0.87 -6.74
N PRO A 67 -15.02 0.84 -5.65
CA PRO A 67 -14.57 1.17 -4.30
C PRO A 67 -13.90 -0.01 -3.61
N TRP A 68 -13.55 0.15 -2.33
CA TRP A 68 -13.22 -0.96 -1.44
C TRP A 68 -14.35 -2.01 -1.43
N SER A 69 -14.16 -3.11 -2.16
CA SER A 69 -15.22 -4.09 -2.41
C SER A 69 -14.66 -5.45 -2.87
N PRO A 70 -15.48 -6.51 -2.81
CA PRO A 70 -15.09 -7.86 -3.24
C PRO A 70 -14.52 -7.94 -4.65
N LEU A 71 -13.56 -8.84 -4.89
CA LEU A 71 -13.08 -9.17 -6.23
C LEU A 71 -14.26 -9.59 -7.13
N ASP A 72 -14.37 -9.00 -8.33
CA ASP A 72 -15.47 -9.35 -9.24
C ASP A 72 -15.28 -10.80 -9.72
N PRO A 73 -16.28 -11.69 -9.56
CA PRO A 73 -16.18 -13.08 -9.99
C PRO A 73 -15.88 -13.29 -11.48
N LYS A 74 -16.06 -12.27 -12.32
CA LYS A 74 -15.80 -12.30 -13.76
C LYS A 74 -14.49 -11.62 -14.17
N GLU A 75 -13.82 -10.95 -13.22
CA GLU A 75 -12.57 -10.26 -13.50
C GLU A 75 -11.50 -11.28 -13.94
N ILE A 76 -10.73 -10.92 -14.97
CA ILE A 76 -9.54 -11.70 -15.35
C ILE A 76 -8.42 -11.31 -14.39
N THR A 77 -7.82 -12.30 -13.74
CA THR A 77 -6.74 -12.06 -12.78
C THR A 77 -5.41 -12.65 -13.24
N LEU A 78 -4.34 -12.15 -12.63
CA LEU A 78 -2.97 -12.63 -12.77
C LEU A 78 -2.91 -14.14 -12.52
N GLN A 79 -3.43 -14.60 -11.39
CA GLN A 79 -3.43 -16.01 -11.00
C GLN A 79 -4.27 -16.88 -11.94
N ASP A 80 -5.43 -16.41 -12.40
CA ASP A 80 -6.23 -17.15 -13.40
C ASP A 80 -5.48 -17.28 -14.73
N THR A 81 -4.77 -16.23 -15.14
CA THR A 81 -3.99 -16.18 -16.38
C THR A 81 -2.78 -17.11 -16.30
N LEU A 82 -2.06 -17.08 -15.19
CA LEU A 82 -0.92 -17.95 -14.92
C LEU A 82 -1.31 -19.42 -14.84
N ASN A 83 -2.40 -19.75 -14.15
CA ASN A 83 -2.90 -21.13 -14.06
C ASN A 83 -3.24 -21.71 -15.43
N LYS A 84 -3.91 -20.93 -16.29
CA LYS A 84 -4.23 -21.36 -17.66
C LYS A 84 -2.97 -21.64 -18.48
N ALA A 85 -1.85 -20.99 -18.16
CA ALA A 85 -0.53 -21.21 -18.76
C ALA A 85 0.29 -22.32 -18.07
N GLY A 86 -0.30 -23.07 -17.14
CA GLY A 86 0.35 -24.19 -16.45
C GLY A 86 1.40 -23.76 -15.41
N VAL A 87 1.31 -22.53 -14.90
CA VAL A 87 2.15 -22.04 -13.79
C VAL A 87 1.50 -22.40 -12.46
N LEU A 88 2.27 -22.97 -11.53
CA LEU A 88 1.81 -23.20 -10.16
C LEU A 88 1.62 -21.86 -9.44
N THR A 89 0.42 -21.57 -8.93
CA THR A 89 0.17 -20.33 -8.17
C THR A 89 -0.11 -20.60 -6.69
N SER A 90 0.53 -19.84 -5.80
CA SER A 90 0.26 -19.88 -4.37
C SER A 90 0.21 -18.50 -3.73
N LEU A 91 -0.63 -18.33 -2.72
CA LEU A 91 -0.79 -17.12 -1.92
C LEU A 91 -0.55 -17.42 -0.42
N ILE A 92 0.47 -16.82 0.17
CA ILE A 92 0.71 -16.85 1.62
C ILE A 92 0.47 -15.45 2.17
N VAL A 93 -0.45 -15.32 3.13
CA VAL A 93 -0.98 -14.00 3.49
C VAL A 93 -1.39 -13.90 4.95
N ASP A 94 -1.18 -12.74 5.56
CA ASP A 94 -1.74 -12.38 6.87
C ASP A 94 -2.68 -11.16 6.81
N THR A 95 -2.71 -10.42 5.68
CA THR A 95 -3.60 -9.29 5.42
C THR A 95 -5.08 -9.72 5.46
N PRO A 96 -5.89 -9.22 6.43
CA PRO A 96 -7.22 -9.78 6.68
C PRO A 96 -8.29 -9.31 5.67
N HIS A 97 -8.13 -8.10 5.13
CA HIS A 97 -9.18 -7.43 4.36
C HIS A 97 -9.59 -8.12 3.05
N PRO A 98 -8.66 -8.61 2.19
CA PRO A 98 -9.02 -9.37 0.99
C PRO A 98 -9.75 -10.70 1.29
N PHE A 99 -9.74 -11.14 2.55
CA PHE A 99 -10.35 -12.37 3.06
C PHE A 99 -11.60 -12.13 3.91
N ALA A 100 -12.02 -10.88 4.06
CA ALA A 100 -13.31 -10.57 4.68
C ALA A 100 -14.44 -11.35 3.98
N PRO A 101 -15.51 -11.73 4.70
CA PRO A 101 -16.59 -12.54 4.12
C PRO A 101 -17.10 -11.98 2.79
N GLY A 102 -16.96 -12.77 1.73
CA GLY A 102 -17.38 -12.42 0.37
C GLY A 102 -16.35 -11.69 -0.49
N PHE A 103 -15.19 -11.27 0.04
CA PHE A 103 -14.19 -10.53 -0.74
C PHE A 103 -13.45 -11.38 -1.79
N ASN A 104 -13.20 -12.66 -1.48
CA ASN A 104 -12.77 -13.71 -2.43
C ASN A 104 -11.49 -13.41 -3.24
N TYR A 105 -10.50 -12.69 -2.70
CA TYR A 105 -9.26 -12.39 -3.43
C TYR A 105 -8.33 -13.60 -3.62
N GLN A 106 -8.51 -14.66 -2.83
CA GLN A 106 -7.86 -15.96 -3.02
C GLN A 106 -8.37 -16.72 -4.26
N ARG A 107 -9.45 -16.24 -4.89
CA ARG A 107 -10.01 -16.86 -6.11
C ARG A 107 -8.92 -16.98 -7.17
N GLY A 108 -8.80 -18.17 -7.74
CA GLY A 108 -7.88 -18.44 -8.84
C GLY A 108 -6.48 -18.83 -8.40
N PHE A 109 -6.10 -18.78 -7.11
CA PHE A 109 -4.86 -19.42 -6.66
C PHE A 109 -5.05 -20.93 -6.54
N GLN A 110 -4.05 -21.72 -6.91
CA GLN A 110 -4.10 -23.19 -6.75
C GLN A 110 -3.89 -23.63 -5.29
N GLY A 111 -3.07 -22.89 -4.54
CA GLY A 111 -2.91 -23.02 -3.10
C GLY A 111 -2.96 -21.67 -2.40
N TRP A 112 -3.46 -21.62 -1.17
CA TRP A 112 -3.38 -20.42 -0.36
C TRP A 112 -3.41 -20.76 1.13
N GLU A 113 -2.70 -19.97 1.93
CA GLU A 113 -2.65 -20.07 3.40
C GLU A 113 -2.86 -18.68 4.00
N LEU A 114 -3.83 -18.57 4.92
CA LEU A 114 -4.13 -17.34 5.65
C LEU A 114 -3.65 -17.46 7.11
N ILE A 115 -2.63 -16.67 7.46
CA ILE A 115 -2.16 -16.51 8.83
C ILE A 115 -3.16 -15.62 9.58
N ARG A 116 -3.94 -16.25 10.46
CA ARG A 116 -5.03 -15.60 11.21
C ARG A 116 -4.52 -14.74 12.36
N GLY A 117 -5.26 -13.67 12.66
CA GLY A 117 -5.16 -12.87 13.88
C GLY A 117 -4.89 -11.37 13.70
N GLN A 118 -4.56 -10.92 12.49
CA GLN A 118 -4.30 -9.50 12.23
C GLN A 118 -5.51 -8.61 12.54
N GLU A 119 -5.23 -7.40 13.03
CA GLU A 119 -6.21 -6.32 13.23
C GLU A 119 -7.54 -6.79 13.86
N HIS A 120 -8.69 -6.60 13.18
CA HIS A 120 -10.01 -7.01 13.69
C HIS A 120 -10.45 -8.42 13.26
N ASP A 121 -9.52 -9.30 12.83
CA ASP A 121 -9.83 -10.69 12.50
C ASP A 121 -10.51 -11.38 13.70
N ARG A 122 -11.66 -12.02 13.45
CA ARG A 122 -12.46 -12.70 14.48
C ARG A 122 -11.91 -14.10 14.76
N TRP A 123 -10.63 -14.19 15.13
CA TRP A 123 -9.93 -15.46 15.35
C TRP A 123 -10.07 -15.99 16.78
N LYS A 124 -9.86 -15.14 17.79
CA LYS A 124 -9.88 -15.54 19.21
C LYS A 124 -10.94 -14.80 20.02
N THR A 125 -11.58 -15.53 20.94
CA THR A 125 -12.56 -14.96 21.90
C THR A 125 -11.97 -14.74 23.30
N ALA A 126 -10.84 -15.39 23.61
CA ALA A 126 -10.11 -15.26 24.85
C ALA A 126 -8.79 -14.49 24.65
N PRO A 127 -8.25 -13.84 25.70
CA PRO A 127 -8.83 -13.67 27.03
C PRO A 127 -10.08 -12.76 27.03
N SER A 128 -10.96 -12.93 28.01
CA SER A 128 -12.17 -12.12 28.14
C SER A 128 -11.90 -10.74 28.74
N ASP A 129 -10.91 -10.64 29.62
CA ASP A 129 -10.46 -9.40 30.25
C ASP A 129 -9.21 -8.90 29.53
N VAL A 130 -9.38 -7.87 28.72
CA VAL A 130 -8.32 -7.22 27.93
C VAL A 130 -8.32 -5.74 28.28
N LYS A 131 -7.16 -5.23 28.67
CA LYS A 131 -6.97 -3.81 28.99
C LYS A 131 -6.43 -3.07 27.77
N LEU A 132 -6.95 -1.88 27.54
CA LEU A 132 -6.40 -0.99 26.52
C LEU A 132 -5.01 -0.51 26.94
N PRO A 133 -4.10 -0.32 25.98
CA PRO A 133 -2.72 0.08 26.25
C PRO A 133 -2.55 1.58 26.55
N CYS A 134 -3.59 2.39 26.28
CA CYS A 134 -3.60 3.84 26.47
C CYS A 134 -5.04 4.38 26.61
N ASP A 135 -5.19 5.70 26.72
CA ASP A 135 -6.50 6.37 26.70
C ASP A 135 -7.28 6.00 25.42
N PRO A 136 -8.54 5.50 25.53
CA PRO A 136 -9.35 5.12 24.37
C PRO A 136 -9.58 6.25 23.35
N ASN A 137 -9.51 7.52 23.76
CA ASN A 137 -9.66 8.66 22.85
C ASN A 137 -8.48 8.83 21.88
N LYS A 138 -7.36 8.14 22.14
CA LYS A 138 -6.17 8.12 21.28
C LYS A 138 -6.20 6.99 20.27
N LEU A 139 -7.10 6.01 20.45
CA LEU A 139 -7.13 4.78 19.66
C LEU A 139 -8.24 4.80 18.60
N ARG A 140 -7.96 4.18 17.44
CA ARG A 140 -8.97 3.90 16.42
C ARG A 140 -9.81 2.68 16.83
N ASN A 141 -11.12 2.83 16.96
CA ASN A 141 -12.04 1.73 17.33
C ASN A 141 -11.54 0.90 18.55
N PRO A 142 -11.33 1.51 19.73
CA PRO A 142 -10.66 0.88 20.87
C PRO A 142 -11.34 -0.42 21.30
N TYR A 143 -12.67 -0.41 21.45
CA TYR A 143 -13.42 -1.56 21.98
C TYR A 143 -13.75 -2.63 20.92
N GLY A 144 -13.58 -2.32 19.64
CA GLY A 144 -13.74 -3.26 18.54
C GLY A 144 -12.40 -3.84 18.11
N THR A 145 -11.69 -3.11 17.26
CA THR A 145 -10.42 -3.55 16.66
C THR A 145 -9.35 -3.80 17.70
N VAL A 146 -9.05 -2.85 18.59
CA VAL A 146 -7.89 -2.99 19.51
C VAL A 146 -8.10 -4.12 20.50
N ILE A 147 -9.29 -4.26 21.10
CA ILE A 147 -9.60 -5.40 21.97
C ILE A 147 -9.53 -6.73 21.20
N GLN A 148 -10.07 -6.80 19.97
CA GLN A 148 -10.00 -8.03 19.17
C GLN A 148 -8.55 -8.39 18.82
N TYR A 149 -7.74 -7.40 18.44
CA TYR A 149 -6.31 -7.56 18.18
C TYR A 149 -5.57 -8.15 19.38
N LEU A 150 -5.70 -7.52 20.55
CA LEU A 150 -5.06 -7.96 21.78
C LEU A 150 -5.47 -9.38 22.19
N LYS A 151 -6.71 -9.81 21.90
CA LYS A 151 -7.12 -11.21 22.05
C LYS A 151 -6.38 -12.13 21.09
N ASN A 152 -6.32 -11.74 19.82
CA ASN A 152 -5.68 -12.51 18.77
C ASN A 152 -4.19 -12.73 19.02
N VAL A 153 -3.49 -11.77 19.66
CA VAL A 153 -2.05 -11.84 19.92
C VAL A 153 -1.67 -12.30 21.34
N SER A 154 -2.65 -12.48 22.23
CA SER A 154 -2.45 -12.86 23.66
C SER A 154 -1.66 -14.15 23.94
N TRP A 155 -1.44 -14.98 22.91
CA TRP A 155 -0.73 -16.25 23.00
C TRP A 155 0.74 -16.15 22.56
N ARG A 156 1.15 -15.04 21.94
CA ARG A 156 2.52 -14.82 21.46
C ARG A 156 3.49 -14.89 22.63
N LYS A 157 4.61 -15.58 22.41
CA LYS A 157 5.71 -15.70 23.38
C LYS A 157 7.07 -15.42 22.76
N HIS A 158 7.21 -15.71 21.47
CA HIS A 158 8.46 -15.59 20.74
C HIS A 158 8.25 -14.71 19.51
N GLU A 159 9.33 -14.09 19.03
CA GLU A 159 9.31 -13.30 17.78
C GLU A 159 8.73 -14.11 16.61
N SER A 160 8.96 -15.43 16.58
CA SER A 160 8.40 -16.34 15.57
C SER A 160 6.87 -16.48 15.57
N ASP A 161 6.19 -15.94 16.59
CA ASP A 161 4.72 -15.93 16.71
C ASP A 161 4.09 -14.66 16.10
N TYR A 162 4.90 -13.66 15.74
CA TYR A 162 4.47 -12.45 15.06
C TYR A 162 4.02 -12.74 13.61
N PHE A 163 3.18 -11.87 13.05
CA PHE A 163 2.51 -12.17 11.79
C PHE A 163 3.49 -12.28 10.63
N VAL A 164 4.34 -11.26 10.42
CA VAL A 164 5.39 -11.32 9.40
C VAL A 164 6.29 -12.56 9.56
N ALA A 165 6.66 -12.91 10.80
CA ALA A 165 7.47 -14.09 11.06
C ALA A 165 6.80 -15.39 10.59
N ARG A 166 5.50 -15.54 10.89
CA ARG A 166 4.72 -16.70 10.46
C ARG A 166 4.54 -16.72 8.95
N THR A 167 4.21 -15.57 8.35
CA THR A 167 4.04 -15.42 6.90
C THR A 167 5.31 -15.80 6.14
N MET A 168 6.47 -15.28 6.54
CA MET A 168 7.75 -15.59 5.89
C MET A 168 8.16 -17.06 6.11
N ARG A 169 7.93 -17.63 7.30
CA ARG A 169 8.21 -19.05 7.56
C ARG A 169 7.33 -19.98 6.73
N THR A 170 6.04 -19.68 6.61
CA THR A 170 5.11 -20.45 5.77
C THR A 170 5.50 -20.34 4.29
N ALA A 171 5.94 -19.17 3.82
CA ALA A 171 6.47 -19.02 2.47
C ALA A 171 7.75 -19.85 2.25
N ILE A 172 8.66 -19.87 3.24
CA ILE A 172 9.86 -20.71 3.24
C ILE A 172 9.50 -22.20 3.13
N GLU A 173 8.58 -22.69 3.97
CA GLU A 173 8.12 -24.09 3.95
C GLU A 173 7.50 -24.44 2.58
N TRP A 174 6.67 -23.55 2.03
CA TRP A 174 6.09 -23.74 0.71
C TRP A 174 7.16 -23.82 -0.40
N LEU A 175 8.19 -22.98 -0.34
CA LEU A 175 9.30 -23.01 -1.31
C LEU A 175 10.10 -24.32 -1.20
N GLU A 176 10.34 -24.84 0.00
CA GLU A 176 11.02 -26.13 0.20
C GLU A 176 10.28 -27.30 -0.46
N GLU A 177 8.95 -27.23 -0.49
CA GLU A 177 8.11 -28.24 -1.13
C GLU A 177 8.04 -28.06 -2.66
N ASN A 178 8.19 -26.83 -3.17
CA ASN A 178 7.84 -26.47 -4.55
C ASN A 178 9.00 -25.90 -5.38
N TYR A 179 10.22 -25.84 -4.86
CA TYR A 179 11.38 -25.21 -5.53
C TYR A 179 11.68 -25.75 -6.94
N ALA A 180 11.30 -27.00 -7.23
CA ALA A 180 11.50 -27.64 -8.53
C ALA A 180 10.41 -27.29 -9.57
N SER A 181 9.30 -26.69 -9.14
CA SER A 181 8.17 -26.33 -10.00
C SER A 181 8.42 -25.01 -10.74
N ARG A 182 7.68 -24.78 -11.82
CA ARG A 182 7.49 -23.44 -12.41
C ARG A 182 6.36 -22.73 -11.66
N PHE A 183 6.66 -21.67 -10.91
CA PHE A 183 5.68 -21.07 -10.01
C PHE A 183 5.62 -19.55 -10.00
N PHE A 184 4.47 -19.06 -9.53
CA PHE A 184 4.26 -17.73 -9.00
C PHE A 184 3.84 -17.84 -7.53
N LEU A 185 4.64 -17.26 -6.64
CA LEU A 185 4.36 -17.17 -5.22
C LEU A 185 4.07 -15.73 -4.85
N TYR A 186 2.89 -15.49 -4.28
CA TYR A 186 2.51 -14.20 -3.74
C TYR A 186 2.55 -14.26 -2.21
N VAL A 187 3.46 -13.49 -1.61
CA VAL A 187 3.64 -13.31 -0.17
C VAL A 187 3.11 -11.93 0.20
N ASP A 188 2.03 -11.87 0.98
CA ASP A 188 1.32 -10.65 1.33
C ASP A 188 1.29 -10.51 2.86
N THR A 189 2.17 -9.67 3.40
CA THR A 189 2.24 -9.38 4.83
C THR A 189 1.66 -7.99 5.12
N PHE A 190 0.94 -7.89 6.23
CA PHE A 190 0.24 -6.72 6.69
C PHE A 190 1.14 -5.85 7.56
N ASP A 191 2.11 -6.44 8.25
CA ASP A 191 3.12 -5.65 8.98
C ASP A 191 3.94 -4.84 7.93
N PRO A 192 4.29 -3.56 8.19
CA PRO A 192 4.19 -2.84 9.46
C PRO A 192 2.91 -1.99 9.65
N HIS A 193 1.80 -2.32 8.99
CA HIS A 193 0.50 -1.67 9.29
C HIS A 193 0.17 -1.78 10.78
N GLU A 194 -0.45 -0.76 11.35
CA GLU A 194 -0.86 -0.77 12.76
C GLU A 194 -1.99 -1.80 13.05
N PRO A 195 -2.16 -2.35 14.27
CA PRO A 195 -1.54 -1.96 15.52
C PRO A 195 -0.06 -2.30 15.63
N TRP A 196 0.78 -1.32 15.97
CA TRP A 196 2.22 -1.53 16.16
C TRP A 196 2.48 -2.10 17.56
N ASP A 197 2.76 -3.40 17.65
CA ASP A 197 3.13 -4.07 18.90
C ASP A 197 4.45 -4.88 18.82
N PRO A 198 5.52 -4.35 18.19
CA PRO A 198 6.75 -5.11 17.99
C PRO A 198 7.36 -5.54 19.32
N PRO A 199 8.21 -6.59 19.35
CA PRO A 199 8.93 -6.97 20.55
C PRO A 199 9.70 -5.77 21.14
N LYS A 200 9.67 -5.63 22.47
CA LYS A 200 10.28 -4.49 23.19
C LYS A 200 11.74 -4.22 22.79
N HIS A 201 12.54 -5.26 22.51
CA HIS A 201 13.95 -5.08 22.14
C HIS A 201 14.14 -4.36 20.80
N TYR A 202 13.15 -4.34 19.91
CA TYR A 202 13.17 -3.46 18.73
C TYR A 202 12.81 -2.03 19.09
N VAL A 203 11.79 -1.83 19.92
CA VAL A 203 11.38 -0.47 20.38
C VAL A 203 12.54 0.22 21.10
N ASP A 204 13.27 -0.52 21.93
CA ASP A 204 14.43 -0.03 22.67
C ASP A 204 15.60 0.44 21.77
N MET A 205 15.63 0.05 20.49
CA MET A 205 16.60 0.58 19.53
C MET A 205 16.31 2.05 19.16
N PHE A 206 15.05 2.48 19.27
CA PHE A 206 14.57 3.79 18.80
C PHE A 206 14.13 4.71 19.94
N ASP A 207 13.54 4.16 21.01
CA ASP A 207 13.01 4.93 22.14
C ASP A 207 13.06 4.13 23.48
N PRO A 208 14.28 3.81 23.99
CA PRO A 208 14.46 2.90 25.14
C PRO A 208 13.95 3.43 26.48
N ASP A 209 13.88 4.75 26.64
CA ASP A 209 13.54 5.41 27.90
C ASP A 209 12.08 5.93 27.91
N TYR A 210 11.25 5.46 26.99
CA TYR A 210 9.83 5.83 26.95
C TYR A 210 9.07 5.26 28.16
N ASP A 211 8.33 6.14 28.83
CA ASP A 211 7.53 5.84 30.03
C ASP A 211 6.06 6.29 29.89
N GLY A 212 5.64 6.65 28.67
CA GLY A 212 4.31 7.15 28.37
C GLY A 212 3.30 6.04 28.03
N GLU A 213 2.19 6.43 27.43
CA GLU A 213 1.16 5.48 27.00
C GLU A 213 1.53 4.80 25.67
N GLU A 214 1.15 3.54 25.51
CA GLU A 214 1.42 2.72 24.33
C GLU A 214 0.32 2.91 23.27
N VAL A 215 0.43 3.97 22.47
CA VAL A 215 -0.54 4.28 21.41
C VAL A 215 -0.25 3.45 20.14
N ILE A 216 -0.56 2.16 20.22
CA ILE A 216 -0.26 1.18 19.17
C ILE A 216 -1.15 1.30 17.92
N TYR A 217 -2.36 1.85 18.05
CA TYR A 217 -3.35 1.93 16.96
C TYR A 217 -3.97 3.33 16.94
N PRO A 218 -3.19 4.38 16.61
CA PRO A 218 -3.62 5.76 16.76
C PRO A 218 -4.90 6.04 15.96
N ARG A 219 -5.80 6.85 16.52
CA ARG A 219 -6.91 7.41 15.73
C ARG A 219 -6.34 8.20 14.56
N TYR A 220 -6.99 8.06 13.42
CA TYR A 220 -6.64 8.78 12.22
C TYR A 220 -7.18 10.20 12.30
N ASP A 221 -6.31 11.17 12.58
CA ASP A 221 -6.70 12.56 12.73
C ASP A 221 -5.48 13.50 12.74
N ARG A 222 -5.73 14.78 13.05
CA ARG A 222 -4.69 15.73 13.43
C ARG A 222 -4.12 15.35 14.80
N TRP A 223 -2.89 14.86 14.80
CA TRP A 223 -2.28 14.25 15.98
C TRP A 223 -2.22 15.22 17.17
N ARG A 224 -1.99 16.52 16.93
CA ARG A 224 -1.89 17.56 17.98
C ARG A 224 -3.18 17.74 18.80
N GLU A 225 -4.31 17.21 18.33
CA GLU A 225 -5.57 17.26 19.06
C GLU A 225 -5.66 16.19 20.16
N PHE A 226 -4.80 15.16 20.16
CA PHE A 226 -4.92 14.02 21.09
C PHE A 226 -3.60 13.33 21.49
N LEU A 227 -2.48 13.62 20.81
CA LEU A 227 -1.13 13.16 21.17
C LEU A 227 -0.25 14.35 21.59
N SER A 228 0.61 14.11 22.57
CA SER A 228 1.79 14.93 22.83
C SER A 228 2.90 14.67 21.81
N GLU A 229 3.89 15.57 21.73
CA GLU A 229 5.07 15.37 20.89
C GLU A 229 5.83 14.08 21.27
N LYS A 230 5.90 13.78 22.58
CA LYS A 230 6.54 12.56 23.09
C LYS A 230 5.83 11.31 22.59
N GLU A 231 4.50 11.30 22.61
CA GLU A 231 3.69 10.17 22.12
C GLU A 231 3.77 10.01 20.61
N LEU A 232 3.76 11.12 19.85
CA LEU A 232 3.97 11.05 18.39
C LEU A 232 5.34 10.42 18.07
N GLN A 233 6.39 10.85 18.78
CA GLN A 233 7.71 10.31 18.54
C GLN A 233 7.81 8.84 18.95
N HIS A 234 7.07 8.43 19.97
CA HIS A 234 6.94 7.02 20.31
C HIS A 234 6.17 6.21 19.25
N CYS A 235 5.09 6.75 18.67
CA CYS A 235 4.41 6.10 17.53
C CYS A 235 5.36 5.88 16.34
N ARG A 236 6.25 6.84 16.06
CA ARG A 236 7.31 6.68 15.03
C ARG A 236 8.28 5.58 15.39
N ALA A 237 8.69 5.48 16.66
CA ALA A 237 9.56 4.42 17.15
C ALA A 237 8.90 3.03 17.06
N LEU A 238 7.61 2.92 17.39
CA LEU A 238 6.83 1.68 17.24
C LEU A 238 6.74 1.25 15.77
N TYR A 239 6.42 2.19 14.86
CA TYR A 239 6.43 1.91 13.41
C TYR A 239 7.82 1.46 12.93
N ALA A 240 8.88 2.18 13.33
CA ALA A 240 10.26 1.87 12.95
C ALA A 240 10.71 0.49 13.44
N ALA A 241 10.34 0.14 14.67
CA ALA A 241 10.61 -1.15 15.29
C ALA A 241 9.90 -2.29 14.54
N GLU A 242 8.62 -2.11 14.18
CA GLU A 242 7.86 -3.08 13.38
C GLU A 242 8.48 -3.25 11.99
N ALA A 243 8.79 -2.14 11.29
CA ALA A 243 9.45 -2.16 9.99
C ALA A 243 10.83 -2.84 10.01
N THR A 244 11.58 -2.67 11.10
CA THR A 244 12.87 -3.35 11.33
C THR A 244 12.69 -4.87 11.49
N MET A 245 11.65 -5.30 12.21
CA MET A 245 11.31 -6.72 12.31
C MET A 245 10.86 -7.30 10.96
N VAL A 246 10.07 -6.54 10.19
CA VAL A 246 9.67 -6.93 8.83
C VAL A 246 10.88 -7.15 7.92
N ASP A 247 11.83 -6.20 7.90
CA ASP A 247 13.07 -6.34 7.14
C ASP A 247 13.82 -7.64 7.48
N ARG A 248 13.98 -7.92 8.78
CA ARG A 248 14.66 -9.14 9.25
C ARG A 248 13.99 -10.41 8.73
N TRP A 249 12.67 -10.52 8.83
CA TRP A 249 11.95 -11.73 8.40
C TRP A 249 11.90 -11.88 6.89
N ILE A 250 11.83 -10.77 6.13
CA ILE A 250 12.03 -10.79 4.69
C ILE A 250 13.46 -11.23 4.35
N GLY A 251 14.46 -10.75 5.09
CA GLY A 251 15.85 -11.19 4.96
C GLY A 251 16.00 -12.71 5.08
N LEU A 252 15.32 -13.34 6.04
CA LEU A 252 15.29 -14.80 6.18
C LEU A 252 14.65 -15.52 4.98
N LEU A 253 13.56 -14.96 4.42
CA LEU A 253 12.97 -15.50 3.19
C LEU A 253 13.94 -15.38 2.00
N LEU A 254 14.59 -14.23 1.84
CA LEU A 254 15.57 -13.99 0.78
C LEU A 254 16.78 -14.94 0.88
N GLU A 255 17.32 -15.12 2.09
CA GLU A 255 18.39 -16.09 2.35
C GLU A 255 17.96 -17.52 2.01
N ARG A 256 16.68 -17.86 2.29
CA ARG A 256 16.15 -19.17 1.93
C ARG A 256 16.04 -19.35 0.41
N ILE A 257 15.53 -18.34 -0.31
CA ILE A 257 15.47 -18.33 -1.78
C ILE A 257 16.87 -18.57 -2.38
N GLU A 258 17.89 -17.90 -1.84
CA GLU A 258 19.29 -18.10 -2.23
C GLU A 258 19.77 -19.54 -1.95
N SER A 259 19.55 -20.04 -0.73
CA SER A 259 20.01 -21.38 -0.31
C SER A 259 19.37 -22.53 -1.11
N LEU A 260 18.13 -22.33 -1.60
CA LEU A 260 17.43 -23.27 -2.48
C LEU A 260 17.92 -23.18 -3.95
N GLY A 261 18.82 -22.24 -4.25
CA GLY A 261 19.36 -22.01 -5.59
C GLY A 261 18.41 -21.30 -6.55
N LEU A 262 17.32 -20.72 -6.04
CA LEU A 262 16.24 -20.11 -6.83
C LEU A 262 16.64 -18.77 -7.47
N MET A 263 17.66 -18.09 -6.96
CA MET A 263 18.17 -16.82 -7.52
C MET A 263 18.66 -16.94 -8.98
N LYS A 264 18.86 -18.16 -9.49
CA LYS A 264 19.29 -18.42 -10.87
C LYS A 264 18.14 -18.35 -11.89
N ASN A 265 16.89 -18.51 -11.44
CA ASN A 265 15.74 -18.69 -12.32
C ASN A 265 14.45 -18.07 -11.77
N THR A 266 14.54 -17.18 -10.78
CA THR A 266 13.40 -16.55 -10.10
C THR A 266 13.56 -15.04 -10.09
N VAL A 267 12.55 -14.33 -10.59
CA VAL A 267 12.41 -12.87 -10.36
C VAL A 267 11.82 -12.68 -8.96
N VAL A 268 12.45 -11.87 -8.13
CA VAL A 268 11.96 -11.56 -6.78
C VAL A 268 11.62 -10.08 -6.73
N ILE A 269 10.40 -9.76 -6.30
CA ILE A 269 9.86 -8.40 -6.28
C ILE A 269 9.49 -8.06 -4.84
N PHE A 270 9.94 -6.91 -4.35
CA PHE A 270 9.50 -6.33 -3.08
C PHE A 270 8.83 -4.96 -3.33
N THR A 271 7.67 -4.75 -2.71
CA THR A 271 6.93 -3.47 -2.76
C THR A 271 5.94 -3.32 -1.59
N THR A 272 5.17 -2.24 -1.60
CA THR A 272 4.04 -1.96 -0.69
C THR A 272 2.81 -1.54 -1.51
N ASP A 273 1.63 -1.52 -0.91
CA ASP A 273 0.45 -0.85 -1.48
C ASP A 273 0.51 0.67 -1.36
N HIS A 274 0.88 1.19 -0.21
CA HIS A 274 0.93 2.62 0.10
C HIS A 274 1.81 2.87 1.34
N GLY A 275 1.92 4.11 1.78
CA GLY A 275 2.58 4.50 3.04
C GLY A 275 1.61 5.03 4.10
N PHE A 276 2.10 5.89 5.00
CA PHE A 276 1.37 6.33 6.20
C PHE A 276 1.89 7.68 6.71
N TYR A 277 1.02 8.58 7.18
CA TYR A 277 1.48 9.77 7.89
C TYR A 277 1.83 9.46 9.33
N LEU A 278 3.05 9.77 9.72
CA LEU A 278 3.60 9.64 11.07
C LEU A 278 3.83 11.03 11.68
N GLY A 279 2.97 12.01 11.40
CA GLY A 279 3.03 13.37 11.92
C GLY A 279 3.20 14.45 10.85
N GLU A 280 3.61 14.07 9.64
CA GLU A 280 3.77 14.96 8.49
C GLU A 280 2.44 15.63 8.15
N HIS A 281 2.51 16.89 7.68
CA HIS A 281 1.34 17.74 7.42
C HIS A 281 0.36 17.88 8.62
N GLY A 282 0.80 17.52 9.83
CA GLY A 282 -0.03 17.50 11.03
C GLY A 282 -0.95 16.30 11.18
N TYR A 283 -0.83 15.29 10.30
CA TYR A 283 -1.67 14.08 10.32
C TYR A 283 -0.93 12.89 10.93
N ILE A 284 -1.68 12.00 11.58
CA ILE A 284 -1.27 10.61 11.79
C ILE A 284 -2.38 9.72 11.23
N GLY A 285 -2.02 8.71 10.43
CA GLY A 285 -2.99 7.91 9.67
C GLY A 285 -2.91 8.11 8.17
N LYS A 286 -4.02 7.81 7.49
CA LYS A 286 -4.17 7.95 6.03
C LYS A 286 -5.52 8.53 5.59
N SER A 287 -6.32 8.98 6.55
CA SER A 287 -7.57 9.73 6.38
C SER A 287 -7.89 10.45 7.69
N LEU A 288 -8.99 11.19 7.77
CA LEU A 288 -9.54 11.65 9.05
C LEU A 288 -10.75 10.78 9.38
N ILE A 289 -10.69 10.10 10.53
CA ILE A 289 -11.76 9.22 11.02
C ILE A 289 -12.20 9.70 12.39
N ARG A 290 -13.36 10.34 12.43
CA ARG A 290 -14.06 10.74 13.67
C ARG A 290 -15.33 9.89 13.84
N GLU A 291 -15.96 9.96 15.00
CA GLU A 291 -17.12 9.11 15.36
C GLU A 291 -18.15 8.99 14.23
N ASN A 292 -18.52 10.12 13.61
CA ASN A 292 -19.55 10.16 12.57
C ASN A 292 -19.02 10.51 11.17
N TYR A 293 -17.73 10.78 11.02
CA TYR A 293 -17.18 11.39 9.82
C TYR A 293 -15.94 10.68 9.29
N HIS A 294 -15.87 10.55 7.98
CA HIS A 294 -14.69 10.16 7.23
C HIS A 294 -14.34 11.25 6.22
N GLN A 295 -13.08 11.67 6.18
CA GLN A 295 -12.57 12.55 5.15
C GLN A 295 -11.26 11.98 4.58
N SER A 296 -11.17 11.89 3.26
CA SER A 296 -9.91 11.62 2.59
C SER A 296 -9.00 12.86 2.70
N ILE A 297 -7.72 12.61 2.96
CA ILE A 297 -6.67 13.63 2.98
C ILE A 297 -5.82 13.49 1.71
N PRO A 298 -4.99 14.50 1.36
CA PRO A 298 -4.09 14.38 0.22
C PRO A 298 -3.20 13.14 0.34
N LEU A 299 -2.77 12.57 -0.78
CA LEU A 299 -1.83 11.45 -0.81
C LEU A 299 -0.43 11.96 -1.19
N TYR A 300 0.19 12.73 -0.29
CA TYR A 300 1.58 13.18 -0.41
C TYR A 300 2.55 12.00 -0.54
N PRO A 301 3.83 12.23 -0.90
CA PRO A 301 4.80 11.16 -1.15
C PRO A 301 4.95 10.13 -0.01
N GLU A 302 4.74 10.52 1.25
CA GLU A 302 4.76 9.63 2.42
C GLU A 302 3.71 8.51 2.34
N VAL A 303 2.65 8.70 1.55
CA VAL A 303 1.58 7.71 1.33
C VAL A 303 1.58 7.18 -0.10
N SER A 304 1.79 8.05 -1.10
CA SER A 304 1.65 7.67 -2.51
C SER A 304 2.91 7.08 -3.13
N ALA A 305 4.10 7.46 -2.67
CA ALA A 305 5.35 6.94 -3.22
C ALA A 305 5.75 5.64 -2.51
N ILE A 306 6.02 4.60 -3.28
CA ILE A 306 6.20 3.24 -2.79
C ILE A 306 7.60 2.71 -3.13
N PRO A 307 8.23 1.87 -2.29
CA PRO A 307 9.37 1.09 -2.74
C PRO A 307 8.95 0.12 -3.84
N LEU A 308 9.82 -0.05 -4.84
CA LEU A 308 9.73 -1.14 -5.81
C LEU A 308 11.14 -1.59 -6.15
N ILE A 309 11.49 -2.77 -5.65
CA ILE A 309 12.81 -3.38 -5.82
C ILE A 309 12.60 -4.75 -6.49
N MET A 310 13.31 -5.00 -7.58
CA MET A 310 13.15 -6.21 -8.38
C MET A 310 14.49 -6.85 -8.72
N TYR A 311 14.77 -8.01 -8.12
CA TYR A 311 15.89 -8.84 -8.54
C TYR A 311 15.50 -9.63 -9.80
N VAL A 312 16.36 -9.58 -10.82
CA VAL A 312 16.15 -10.28 -12.10
C VAL A 312 17.39 -11.12 -12.40
N PRO A 313 17.28 -12.46 -12.55
CA PRO A 313 18.43 -13.32 -12.80
C PRO A 313 19.27 -12.88 -14.01
N GLY A 314 20.57 -12.73 -13.80
CA GLY A 314 21.53 -12.35 -14.85
C GLY A 314 21.58 -10.86 -15.18
N MET A 315 20.82 -10.02 -14.48
CA MET A 315 20.91 -8.55 -14.58
C MET A 315 21.71 -7.99 -13.41
N GLU A 316 22.54 -6.99 -13.67
CA GLU A 316 23.23 -6.23 -12.62
C GLU A 316 22.27 -5.24 -11.94
N GLY A 317 22.50 -5.01 -10.65
CA GLY A 317 21.75 -4.03 -9.87
C GLY A 317 21.90 -2.63 -10.45
N LYS A 318 20.78 -1.90 -10.56
CA LYS A 318 20.75 -0.52 -11.07
C LYS A 318 19.51 0.23 -10.63
N ARG A 319 19.57 1.55 -10.78
CA ARG A 319 18.45 2.46 -10.49
C ARG A 319 17.75 2.90 -11.75
N ILE A 320 16.41 2.90 -11.73
CA ILE A 320 15.56 3.34 -12.83
C ILE A 320 14.69 4.51 -12.35
N LYS A 321 14.78 5.64 -13.07
CA LYS A 321 14.03 6.88 -12.76
C LYS A 321 12.66 6.98 -13.44
N ALA A 322 12.34 6.06 -14.36
CA ALA A 322 11.07 6.07 -15.06
C ALA A 322 9.90 5.93 -14.07
N LEU A 323 8.78 6.60 -14.36
CA LEU A 323 7.55 6.50 -13.58
C LEU A 323 6.93 5.11 -13.72
N VAL A 324 6.77 4.42 -12.59
CA VAL A 324 6.19 3.07 -12.50
C VAL A 324 5.05 3.04 -11.47
N GLN A 325 4.09 2.13 -11.61
CA GLN A 325 2.96 2.01 -10.68
C GLN A 325 2.57 0.57 -10.40
N SER A 326 1.84 0.31 -9.29
CA SER A 326 1.43 -1.04 -8.89
C SER A 326 0.68 -1.83 -9.98
N ILE A 327 -0.06 -1.14 -10.87
CA ILE A 327 -0.76 -1.75 -12.01
C ILE A 327 0.18 -2.41 -13.04
N ASP A 328 1.45 -2.03 -13.06
CA ASP A 328 2.46 -2.59 -13.95
C ASP A 328 2.95 -3.97 -13.51
N LEU A 329 2.65 -4.39 -12.27
CA LEU A 329 3.12 -5.66 -11.75
C LEU A 329 2.52 -6.84 -12.51
N MET A 330 1.21 -6.88 -12.76
CA MET A 330 0.59 -7.95 -13.55
C MET A 330 1.24 -8.15 -14.93
N PRO A 331 1.29 -7.13 -15.82
CA PRO A 331 1.89 -7.32 -17.14
C PRO A 331 3.39 -7.64 -17.06
N THR A 332 4.12 -7.11 -16.09
CA THR A 332 5.55 -7.42 -15.89
C THR A 332 5.76 -8.88 -15.49
N ILE A 333 4.97 -9.39 -14.55
CA ILE A 333 5.02 -10.79 -14.10
C ILE A 333 4.69 -11.73 -15.26
N LEU A 334 3.62 -11.43 -16.02
CA LEU A 334 3.24 -12.22 -17.19
C LEU A 334 4.34 -12.24 -18.26
N ASP A 335 4.98 -11.10 -18.55
CA ASP A 335 6.09 -10.99 -19.52
C ASP A 335 7.34 -11.77 -19.09
N PHE A 336 7.76 -11.69 -17.82
CA PHE A 336 8.87 -12.51 -17.31
C PHE A 336 8.57 -14.01 -17.33
N MET A 337 7.29 -14.37 -17.17
CA MET A 337 6.86 -15.76 -17.24
C MET A 337 6.51 -16.21 -18.65
N GLU A 338 6.64 -15.35 -19.67
CA GLU A 338 6.32 -15.64 -21.07
C GLU A 338 4.85 -16.09 -21.26
N VAL A 339 3.94 -15.42 -20.55
CA VAL A 339 2.50 -15.62 -20.64
C VAL A 339 1.86 -14.41 -21.32
N GLU A 340 0.90 -14.65 -22.21
CA GLU A 340 0.18 -13.61 -22.93
C GLU A 340 -0.52 -12.64 -21.96
N ILE A 341 -0.31 -11.34 -22.16
CA ILE A 341 -0.94 -10.29 -21.36
C ILE A 341 -2.38 -10.11 -21.85
N PRO A 342 -3.40 -10.28 -21.00
CA PRO A 342 -4.79 -10.11 -21.41
C PRO A 342 -5.07 -8.67 -21.90
N PRO A 343 -5.94 -8.48 -22.90
CA PRO A 343 -6.28 -7.15 -23.43
C PRO A 343 -7.02 -6.27 -22.42
N THR A 344 -7.47 -6.84 -21.29
CA THR A 344 -8.09 -6.09 -20.19
C THR A 344 -7.09 -5.32 -19.33
N VAL A 345 -5.79 -5.63 -19.43
CA VAL A 345 -4.71 -5.01 -18.66
C VAL A 345 -4.43 -3.60 -19.19
N GLN A 346 -4.35 -2.63 -18.27
CA GLN A 346 -4.11 -1.22 -18.53
C GLN A 346 -2.70 -0.76 -18.08
N GLY A 347 -1.99 -1.57 -17.30
CA GLY A 347 -0.58 -1.34 -16.94
C GLY A 347 0.39 -1.72 -18.06
N TYR A 348 1.67 -1.42 -17.87
CA TYR A 348 2.74 -1.71 -18.83
C TYR A 348 3.77 -2.67 -18.23
N SER A 349 4.32 -3.57 -19.05
CA SER A 349 5.48 -4.37 -18.62
C SER A 349 6.69 -3.46 -18.37
N LEU A 350 7.35 -3.65 -17.22
CA LEU A 350 8.58 -2.94 -16.84
C LEU A 350 9.84 -3.59 -17.42
N LYS A 351 9.73 -4.79 -17.99
CA LYS A 351 10.87 -5.53 -18.56
C LYS A 351 11.65 -4.74 -19.62
N PRO A 352 11.03 -3.98 -20.54
CA PRO A 352 11.77 -3.13 -21.47
C PRO A 352 12.61 -2.04 -20.78
N LEU A 353 12.16 -1.48 -19.65
CA LEU A 353 12.95 -0.54 -18.85
C LEU A 353 14.14 -1.25 -18.21
N ILE A 354 13.90 -2.43 -17.64
CA ILE A 354 14.93 -3.26 -17.00
C ILE A 354 15.99 -3.68 -18.01
N GLU A 355 15.61 -4.02 -19.24
CA GLU A 355 16.55 -4.40 -20.30
C GLU A 355 17.21 -3.20 -21.00
N GLY A 356 16.86 -1.95 -20.64
CA GLY A 356 17.38 -0.75 -21.28
C GLY A 356 16.89 -0.54 -22.72
N LYS A 357 15.77 -1.17 -23.09
CA LYS A 357 15.12 -1.06 -24.40
C LYS A 357 14.09 0.08 -24.46
N ALA A 358 13.71 0.64 -23.31
CA ALA A 358 12.86 1.80 -23.18
C ALA A 358 13.34 2.71 -22.05
N ASN A 359 13.06 4.02 -22.15
CA ASN A 359 13.39 5.00 -21.12
C ASN A 359 12.18 5.42 -20.28
N LYS A 360 10.96 5.18 -20.75
CA LYS A 360 9.70 5.50 -20.06
C LYS A 360 8.57 4.57 -20.50
N VAL A 361 7.56 4.39 -19.63
CA VAL A 361 6.30 3.68 -19.93
C VAL A 361 5.06 4.56 -19.79
N ARG A 362 5.16 5.70 -19.09
CA ARG A 362 4.10 6.69 -18.89
C ARG A 362 4.71 8.07 -18.68
N ASP A 363 3.87 9.11 -18.83
CA ASP A 363 4.25 10.50 -18.58
C ASP A 363 3.86 10.98 -17.17
N VAL A 364 2.76 10.47 -16.60
CA VAL A 364 2.33 10.76 -15.22
C VAL A 364 1.95 9.50 -14.46
N ALA A 365 2.32 9.44 -13.19
CA ALA A 365 1.76 8.51 -12.21
C ALA A 365 0.58 9.15 -11.46
N ILE A 366 -0.43 8.35 -11.13
CA ILE A 366 -1.66 8.82 -10.47
C ILE A 366 -1.92 7.96 -9.23
N ALA A 367 -2.05 8.55 -8.06
CA ALA A 367 -2.50 7.88 -6.84
C ALA A 367 -3.85 8.46 -6.41
N SER A 368 -4.89 7.63 -6.25
CA SER A 368 -6.21 8.14 -5.91
C SER A 368 -7.06 7.14 -5.12
N PRO A 369 -7.85 7.60 -4.13
CA PRO A 369 -9.05 6.88 -3.73
C PRO A 369 -10.06 6.84 -4.88
N THR A 370 -11.11 6.02 -4.76
CA THR A 370 -12.08 5.84 -5.84
C THR A 370 -12.73 7.15 -6.30
N LEU A 371 -12.62 7.45 -7.59
CA LEU A 371 -13.20 8.64 -8.22
C LEU A 371 -14.48 8.34 -8.97
N SER A 372 -14.62 7.13 -9.49
CA SER A 372 -15.77 6.71 -10.27
C SER A 372 -16.11 5.26 -9.97
N SER A 373 -17.40 4.99 -9.74
CA SER A 373 -17.95 3.64 -9.64
C SER A 373 -19.47 3.69 -9.69
N ARG A 374 -20.11 2.55 -9.95
CA ARG A 374 -21.56 2.42 -9.79
C ARG A 374 -21.91 2.50 -8.31
N GLY A 375 -22.80 3.43 -7.96
CA GLY A 375 -23.35 3.53 -6.60
C GLY A 375 -22.52 4.36 -5.61
N ILE A 376 -21.39 4.94 -6.06
CA ILE A 376 -20.74 6.04 -5.32
C ILE A 376 -21.21 7.37 -5.87
N LYS A 377 -21.06 8.43 -5.07
CA LYS A 377 -21.41 9.77 -5.54
C LYS A 377 -20.22 10.38 -6.27
N VAL A 378 -20.45 10.80 -7.50
CA VAL A 378 -19.43 11.47 -8.33
C VAL A 378 -19.88 12.89 -8.62
N PRO A 379 -19.06 13.89 -8.30
CA PRO A 379 -17.76 13.77 -7.64
C PRO A 379 -17.86 13.43 -6.15
N HIS A 380 -16.88 12.70 -5.65
CA HIS A 380 -16.78 12.39 -4.22
C HIS A 380 -16.38 13.64 -3.43
N PRO A 381 -17.00 13.93 -2.27
CA PRO A 381 -16.85 15.22 -1.60
C PRO A 381 -15.46 15.52 -1.06
N THR A 382 -14.65 14.48 -0.82
CA THR A 382 -13.34 14.64 -0.16
C THR A 382 -12.19 13.98 -0.91
N ASN A 383 -12.45 13.22 -1.98
CA ASN A 383 -11.37 12.50 -2.66
C ASN A 383 -10.56 13.46 -3.51
N ARG A 384 -9.26 13.28 -3.44
CA ARG A 384 -8.27 14.00 -4.23
C ARG A 384 -7.38 12.97 -4.91
N ALA A 385 -7.15 13.16 -6.20
CA ALA A 385 -6.13 12.44 -6.94
C ALA A 385 -4.80 13.18 -6.77
N THR A 386 -3.72 12.42 -6.61
CA THR A 386 -2.36 12.92 -6.65
C THR A 386 -1.77 12.50 -7.99
N ILE A 387 -1.28 13.45 -8.78
CA ILE A 387 -0.75 13.22 -10.13
C ILE A 387 0.66 13.79 -10.18
N THR A 388 1.63 13.02 -10.67
CA THR A 388 3.02 13.49 -10.77
C THR A 388 3.67 13.07 -12.08
N ASP A 389 4.43 13.99 -12.68
CA ASP A 389 5.31 13.73 -13.83
C ASP A 389 6.74 13.33 -13.41
N GLY A 390 6.97 13.13 -12.10
CA GLY A 390 8.25 12.79 -11.51
C GLY A 390 9.03 13.99 -10.96
N GLU A 391 8.67 15.21 -11.33
CA GLU A 391 9.26 16.44 -10.76
C GLU A 391 8.19 17.32 -10.11
N TRP A 392 7.04 17.46 -10.75
CA TRP A 392 5.90 18.20 -10.25
C TRP A 392 4.82 17.25 -9.73
N MET A 393 4.15 17.64 -8.66
CA MET A 393 3.04 16.90 -8.07
C MET A 393 1.82 17.80 -7.93
N LEU A 394 0.74 17.45 -8.62
CA LEU A 394 -0.57 18.08 -8.55
C LEU A 394 -1.48 17.24 -7.66
N ILE A 395 -2.04 17.86 -6.62
CA ILE A 395 -3.12 17.28 -5.82
C ILE A 395 -4.42 17.95 -6.26
N TYR A 396 -5.31 17.15 -6.83
CA TYR A 396 -6.50 17.63 -7.51
C TYR A 396 -7.75 16.92 -7.01
N GLY A 397 -8.68 17.69 -6.46
CA GLY A 397 -10.08 17.30 -6.27
C GLY A 397 -10.97 17.97 -7.32
N SER A 398 -12.08 17.34 -7.66
CA SER A 398 -13.10 17.96 -8.52
C SER A 398 -13.56 19.31 -7.94
N GLN A 399 -13.49 20.38 -8.73
CA GLN A 399 -13.84 21.75 -8.33
C GLN A 399 -15.35 21.94 -8.26
N VAL A 400 -15.99 21.54 -7.15
CA VAL A 400 -17.45 21.54 -7.03
C VAL A 400 -17.85 22.32 -5.79
N GLU A 401 -18.60 23.41 -5.97
CA GLU A 401 -18.95 24.32 -4.88
C GLU A 401 -19.82 23.66 -3.79
N LYS A 402 -20.58 22.61 -4.12
CA LYS A 402 -21.38 21.82 -3.18
C LYS A 402 -21.52 20.37 -3.61
N VAL A 403 -21.34 19.46 -2.67
CA VAL A 403 -21.58 18.03 -2.86
C VAL A 403 -22.91 17.68 -2.15
N GLU A 404 -24.02 17.57 -2.88
CA GLU A 404 -25.38 17.44 -2.29
C GLU A 404 -25.73 16.03 -1.77
N GLY A 405 -25.90 15.85 -0.46
CA GLY A 405 -26.33 14.57 0.15
C GLY A 405 -25.21 13.80 0.88
N ALA A 406 -25.59 12.94 1.83
CA ALA A 406 -24.68 12.18 2.67
C ALA A 406 -24.25 10.86 2.00
N GLU A 407 -22.98 10.76 1.62
CA GLU A 407 -22.37 9.49 1.24
C GLU A 407 -21.89 8.77 2.51
N MET A 408 -21.98 7.44 2.52
CA MET A 408 -21.56 6.62 3.67
C MET A 408 -20.43 5.70 3.24
N THR A 409 -19.44 5.50 4.12
CA THR A 409 -18.32 4.60 3.91
C THR A 409 -18.15 3.67 5.11
N GLU A 410 -17.72 2.44 4.86
CA GLU A 410 -17.32 1.45 5.88
C GLU A 410 -15.83 1.11 5.75
N MET A 411 -15.07 1.89 4.97
CA MET A 411 -13.64 1.67 4.75
C MET A 411 -12.85 1.69 6.07
N VAL A 412 -11.69 1.04 6.05
CA VAL A 412 -10.66 1.02 7.09
C VAL A 412 -11.00 0.22 8.37
N ASP A 413 -12.24 0.19 8.85
CA ASP A 413 -12.59 -0.54 10.09
C ASP A 413 -14.01 -1.17 10.11
N SER A 414 -14.69 -1.23 8.96
CA SER A 414 -16.05 -1.77 8.82
C SER A 414 -17.13 -1.00 9.62
N ILE A 415 -16.84 0.23 10.08
CA ILE A 415 -17.82 1.09 10.76
C ILE A 415 -18.35 2.13 9.78
N LYS A 416 -19.69 2.18 9.66
CA LYS A 416 -20.38 3.05 8.73
C LYS A 416 -20.33 4.52 9.18
N ARG A 417 -19.69 5.39 8.39
CA ARG A 417 -19.52 6.84 8.65
C ARG A 417 -19.95 7.71 7.49
N ARG A 418 -20.31 8.95 7.78
CA ARG A 418 -20.65 9.95 6.75
C ARG A 418 -19.38 10.52 6.14
N VAL A 419 -19.31 10.57 4.82
CA VAL A 419 -18.26 11.29 4.12
C VAL A 419 -18.59 12.79 4.12
N ALA A 420 -17.72 13.60 4.70
CA ALA A 420 -17.85 15.07 4.69
C ALA A 420 -16.49 15.73 4.92
N ALA A 421 -16.31 16.92 4.35
CA ALA A 421 -15.20 17.79 4.73
C ALA A 421 -15.38 18.22 6.19
N ILE A 422 -14.44 17.83 7.04
CA ILE A 422 -14.26 18.24 8.43
C ILE A 422 -13.50 19.58 8.47
N GLU A 423 -12.76 19.92 7.41
CA GLU A 423 -12.02 21.16 7.30
C GLU A 423 -12.91 22.35 6.91
N GLU A 424 -12.65 23.51 7.51
CA GLU A 424 -13.35 24.76 7.19
C GLU A 424 -12.88 25.38 5.86
N LYS A 425 -11.68 25.00 5.39
CA LYS A 425 -11.11 25.51 4.13
C LYS A 425 -11.60 24.68 2.93
N PRO A 426 -11.80 25.30 1.75
CA PRO A 426 -12.06 24.57 0.52
C PRO A 426 -10.93 23.59 0.21
N LEU A 427 -11.28 22.40 -0.30
CA LEU A 427 -10.33 21.42 -0.83
C LEU A 427 -9.82 21.89 -2.20
N ALA A 428 -9.01 22.95 -2.20
CA ALA A 428 -8.44 23.56 -3.39
C ALA A 428 -7.32 22.68 -3.99
N PRO A 429 -7.01 22.84 -5.29
CA PRO A 429 -5.85 22.19 -5.89
C PRO A 429 -4.54 22.68 -5.24
N GLU A 430 -3.56 21.79 -5.20
CA GLU A 430 -2.23 22.07 -4.67
C GLU A 430 -1.18 21.61 -5.69
N LEU A 431 -0.09 22.35 -5.86
CA LEU A 431 0.99 21.99 -6.79
C LEU A 431 2.34 22.14 -6.10
N TYR A 432 3.19 21.13 -6.22
CA TYR A 432 4.50 21.06 -5.56
C TYR A 432 5.60 20.72 -6.55
N TYR A 433 6.80 21.25 -6.31
CA TYR A 433 8.02 20.93 -7.07
C TYR A 433 8.95 20.07 -6.21
N LEU A 434 8.88 18.75 -6.42
CA LEU A 434 9.50 17.73 -5.57
C LEU A 434 11.04 17.84 -5.47
N PRO A 435 11.81 18.25 -6.50
CA PRO A 435 13.26 18.38 -6.38
C PRO A 435 13.72 19.40 -5.32
N GLU A 436 12.93 20.45 -5.06
CA GLU A 436 13.24 21.47 -4.04
C GLU A 436 12.39 21.32 -2.78
N ASP A 437 11.20 20.73 -2.90
CA ASP A 437 10.22 20.55 -1.82
C ASP A 437 9.68 19.11 -1.81
N PRO A 438 10.51 18.11 -1.46
CA PRO A 438 10.11 16.70 -1.48
C PRO A 438 9.04 16.37 -0.44
N GLY A 439 8.89 17.20 0.60
CA GLY A 439 7.87 17.08 1.65
C GLY A 439 6.59 17.88 1.36
N CYS A 440 6.46 18.48 0.17
CA CYS A 440 5.25 19.20 -0.25
C CYS A 440 4.76 20.25 0.76
N GLU A 441 5.66 21.07 1.31
CA GLU A 441 5.33 22.11 2.30
C GLU A 441 4.90 23.45 1.66
N ARG A 442 5.35 23.74 0.43
CA ARG A 442 5.11 25.01 -0.27
C ARG A 442 4.21 24.79 -1.48
N ASN A 443 2.93 25.12 -1.35
CA ASN A 443 1.99 25.11 -2.47
C ASN A 443 2.31 26.23 -3.47
N LEU A 444 2.60 25.85 -4.72
CA LEU A 444 2.97 26.70 -5.86
C LEU A 444 1.87 26.83 -6.92
N PHE A 445 0.64 26.35 -6.64
CA PHE A 445 -0.45 26.27 -7.62
C PHE A 445 -0.76 27.62 -8.29
N GLU A 446 -0.95 28.67 -7.50
CA GLU A 446 -1.27 30.02 -8.00
C GLU A 446 -0.15 30.62 -8.88
N GLU A 447 1.11 30.28 -8.58
CA GLU A 447 2.28 30.79 -9.30
C GLU A 447 2.55 30.02 -10.61
N ASN A 448 2.04 28.79 -10.74
CA ASN A 448 2.42 27.85 -11.81
C ASN A 448 1.19 27.16 -12.46
N HIS A 449 0.12 27.91 -12.68
CA HIS A 449 -1.15 27.39 -13.19
C HIS A 449 -1.04 26.68 -14.55
N ASP A 450 -0.13 27.11 -15.43
CA ASP A 450 0.06 26.46 -16.74
C ASP A 450 0.66 25.06 -16.58
N LYS A 451 1.57 24.87 -15.61
CA LYS A 451 2.13 23.55 -15.30
C LYS A 451 1.08 22.64 -14.68
N ALA A 452 0.23 23.16 -13.79
CA ALA A 452 -0.91 22.40 -13.26
C ALA A 452 -1.87 21.93 -14.36
N LYS A 453 -2.18 22.81 -15.34
CA LYS A 453 -3.02 22.47 -16.50
C LYS A 453 -2.41 21.36 -17.37
N GLU A 454 -1.10 21.37 -17.57
CA GLU A 454 -0.40 20.32 -18.33
C GLU A 454 -0.57 18.94 -17.68
N ILE A 455 -0.27 18.83 -16.38
CA ILE A 455 -0.40 17.58 -15.61
C ILE A 455 -1.87 17.13 -15.55
N HIS A 456 -2.78 18.08 -15.34
CA HIS A 456 -4.23 17.83 -15.32
C HIS A 456 -4.75 17.29 -16.65
N ALA A 457 -4.28 17.79 -17.79
CA ALA A 457 -4.68 17.28 -19.10
C ALA A 457 -4.32 15.79 -19.27
N GLN A 458 -3.14 15.38 -18.80
CA GLN A 458 -2.70 13.98 -18.84
C GLN A 458 -3.53 13.09 -17.89
N PHE A 459 -3.96 13.64 -16.74
CA PHE A 459 -4.89 12.97 -15.85
C PHE A 459 -6.27 12.73 -16.51
N VAL A 460 -6.81 13.74 -17.21
CA VAL A 460 -8.08 13.59 -17.93
C VAL A 460 -7.96 12.55 -19.05
N GLU A 461 -6.87 12.57 -19.82
CA GLU A 461 -6.60 11.57 -20.87
C GLU A 461 -6.52 10.15 -20.28
N PHE A 462 -5.91 10.00 -19.10
CA PHE A 462 -5.89 8.72 -18.39
C PHE A 462 -7.31 8.24 -18.05
N LEU A 463 -8.17 9.10 -17.50
CA LEU A 463 -9.55 8.73 -17.16
C LEU A 463 -10.37 8.35 -18.41
N GLU A 464 -10.17 9.06 -19.53
CA GLU A 464 -10.77 8.73 -20.82
C GLU A 464 -10.33 7.35 -21.33
N ARG A 465 -9.03 7.05 -21.25
CA ARG A 465 -8.48 5.73 -21.59
C ARG A 465 -9.00 4.60 -20.69
N CYS A 466 -9.29 4.91 -19.42
CA CYS A 466 -9.90 3.98 -18.49
C CYS A 466 -11.43 3.83 -18.69
N GLU A 467 -12.01 4.48 -19.71
CA GLU A 467 -13.43 4.43 -20.04
C GLU A 467 -14.33 4.88 -18.88
N VAL A 468 -13.88 5.89 -18.11
CA VAL A 468 -14.72 6.52 -17.08
C VAL A 468 -15.99 7.07 -17.73
N PRO A 469 -17.20 6.77 -17.21
CA PRO A 469 -18.46 7.25 -17.81
C PRO A 469 -18.49 8.78 -17.97
N GLU A 470 -19.02 9.27 -19.09
CA GLU A 470 -19.06 10.72 -19.38
C GLU A 470 -19.82 11.53 -18.29
N GLU A 471 -20.84 10.94 -17.69
CA GLU A 471 -21.58 11.53 -16.56
C GLU A 471 -20.71 11.81 -15.31
N HIS A 472 -19.61 11.07 -15.17
CA HIS A 472 -18.60 11.23 -14.13
C HIS A 472 -17.44 12.09 -14.63
N LEU A 473 -16.93 11.81 -15.84
CA LEU A 473 -15.76 12.46 -16.42
C LEU A 473 -15.89 13.99 -16.49
N ARG A 474 -17.10 14.51 -16.76
CA ARG A 474 -17.38 15.95 -16.81
C ARG A 474 -16.94 16.74 -15.56
N PHE A 475 -16.86 16.11 -14.40
CA PHE A 475 -16.45 16.76 -13.15
C PHE A 475 -14.93 16.91 -12.99
N PHE A 476 -14.16 16.24 -13.84
CA PHE A 476 -12.70 16.23 -13.80
C PHE A 476 -12.08 17.02 -14.95
N ARG A 477 -12.88 17.57 -15.88
CA ARG A 477 -12.39 18.32 -17.06
C ARG A 477 -11.93 19.76 -16.78
N TYR A 478 -12.10 20.24 -15.56
CA TYR A 478 -11.82 21.63 -15.20
C TYR A 478 -10.83 21.70 -14.06
N ILE A 479 -9.80 22.54 -14.21
CA ILE A 479 -8.83 22.86 -13.17
C ILE A 479 -8.78 24.36 -12.93
#